data_AF-G0VHK5-F1
#
_entry.id   AF-G0VHK5-F1
#
_cell.length_a   1.000
_cell.length_b   1.000
_cell.length_c   1.000
_cell.angle_alpha   90.00
_cell.angle_beta   90.00
_cell.angle_gamma   90.00
#
_symmetry.space_group_name_H-M   'P 1'
#
loop_
_entity.id
_entity.type
_entity.pdbx_description
1 polymer ?
#
loop_
_entity_poly.entity_id
_entity_poly.type
_entity_poly.pdbx_seq_one_letter_code
_entity_poly.pdbx_strand_id
1 'polypeptide(L)'
;MNGEEPLAIKTYSKTRWQSALDVVLRLRELKPVLMELNREPSLGVFFDEEDFVLMDDLTNILSPFRSLCEMLPNDTCTLKNTLPLLISYKDKIDKIFVEKSKSSNLTHRHLPVFIRFRRKMDKYYKKYVSMDICLLSSYLNIAFVDSSVFIEQFPRENTEIKKSDHVISVVSQKLTDILIPFLNISYYPIKDSDTEDMIGISSHAGRVYNAEDYSSEGQEEKNLEFEEEFDEFSIKDDLQEQIRLELEQYRLRALSLVKEYSNEVLSKSKKRWSPFDRQVQMIVGADDIFWSRHKREFPLLSLANKLFHCIPSTSIHAERLFSLAAQIFDKRKRPNSQIKCLRIFVSYGPSYLELNWGQSISQIVL
;
A
#
# COMPACT_ATOMS: atom_id res chain seq x y z
N MET A 1 13.10 33.15 14.89
CA MET A 1 12.14 32.83 15.97
C MET A 1 11.08 31.93 15.36
N ASN A 2 11.30 30.62 15.43
CA ASN A 2 10.36 29.62 14.95
C ASN A 2 9.42 29.28 16.10
N GLY A 3 8.12 29.20 15.84
CA GLY A 3 7.11 28.82 16.81
C GLY A 3 7.28 27.36 17.22
N GLU A 4 8.18 27.12 18.17
CA GLU A 4 8.30 25.84 18.87
C GLU A 4 7.01 25.64 19.67
N GLU A 5 6.21 24.66 19.25
CA GLU A 5 5.13 24.13 20.07
C GLU A 5 5.72 23.78 21.45
N PRO A 6 4.99 24.08 22.56
CA PRO A 6 5.48 23.79 23.90
C PRO A 6 5.85 22.31 24.02
N LEU A 7 6.91 22.04 24.79
CA LEU A 7 7.52 20.73 25.08
C LEU A 7 6.58 19.78 25.85
N ALA A 8 5.35 19.60 25.37
CA ALA A 8 4.38 18.67 25.92
C ALA A 8 4.62 17.28 25.32
N ILE A 9 4.55 16.25 26.18
CA ILE A 9 4.43 14.87 25.74
C ILE A 9 3.08 14.75 25.03
N LYS A 10 3.10 14.79 23.69
CA LYS A 10 1.90 14.64 22.86
C LYS A 10 1.24 13.30 23.17
N THR A 11 0.11 13.36 23.86
CA THR A 11 -0.70 12.20 24.20
C THR A 11 -1.67 11.93 23.06
N TYR A 12 -1.16 11.34 21.98
CA TYR A 12 -1.99 10.58 21.04
C TYR A 12 -1.15 9.52 20.33
N SER A 13 -1.70 8.32 20.21
CA SER A 13 -1.03 7.06 19.83
C SER A 13 -0.55 7.02 18.37
N LYS A 14 0.45 7.84 18.05
CA LYS A 14 1.53 7.41 17.16
C LYS A 14 2.27 6.30 17.93
N THR A 15 2.09 5.05 17.50
CA THR A 15 2.48 3.78 18.16
C THR A 15 3.68 3.88 19.10
N ARG A 16 3.68 3.13 20.21
CA ARG A 16 4.73 3.02 21.27
C ARG A 16 6.21 3.03 20.81
N TRP A 17 6.49 2.78 19.53
CA TRP A 17 7.81 2.82 18.93
C TRP A 17 8.25 4.20 18.45
N GLN A 18 7.33 5.09 18.06
CA GLN A 18 7.66 6.49 17.71
C GLN A 18 8.06 7.28 18.96
N SER A 19 7.43 7.00 20.10
CA SER A 19 7.84 7.56 21.40
C SER A 19 9.26 7.14 21.80
N ALA A 20 9.72 5.95 21.42
CA ALA A 20 11.09 5.51 21.73
C ALA A 20 12.13 6.33 20.96
N LEU A 21 11.88 6.62 19.67
CA LEU A 21 12.75 7.51 18.90
C LEU A 21 12.73 8.93 19.46
N ASP A 22 11.56 9.46 19.83
CA ASP A 22 11.46 10.79 20.44
C ASP A 22 12.26 10.87 21.77
N VAL A 23 12.27 9.80 22.56
CA VAL A 23 13.11 9.72 23.78
C VAL A 23 14.60 9.71 23.44
N VAL A 24 15.03 8.92 22.45
CA VAL A 24 16.45 8.87 22.02
C VAL A 24 16.91 10.23 21.51
N LEU A 25 16.09 10.92 20.70
CA LEU A 25 16.40 12.26 20.21
C LEU A 25 16.53 13.27 21.37
N ARG A 26 15.63 13.22 22.36
CA ARG A 26 15.70 14.07 23.56
C ARG A 26 16.94 13.79 24.40
N LEU A 27 17.29 12.52 24.61
CA LEU A 27 18.50 12.15 25.35
C LEU A 27 19.76 12.69 24.65
N ARG A 28 19.78 12.63 23.32
CA ARG A 28 20.86 13.22 22.52
C ARG A 28 20.96 14.74 22.68
N GLU A 29 19.84 15.45 22.68
CA GLU A 29 19.80 16.91 22.93
C GLU A 29 20.29 17.25 24.35
N LEU A 30 19.97 16.40 25.33
CA LEU A 30 20.38 16.57 26.72
C LEU A 30 21.79 16.06 27.03
N LYS A 31 22.52 15.49 26.04
CA LYS A 31 23.89 14.99 26.20
C LYS A 31 24.80 15.90 27.04
N PRO A 32 24.95 17.22 26.75
CA PRO A 32 25.87 18.07 27.52
C PRO A 32 25.47 18.17 29.00
N VAL A 33 24.17 18.21 29.29
CA VAL A 33 23.65 18.29 30.66
C VAL A 33 23.86 16.97 31.39
N LEU A 34 23.55 15.85 30.74
CA LEU A 34 23.73 14.51 31.31
C LEU A 34 25.21 14.21 31.59
N MET A 35 26.11 14.62 30.70
CA MET A 35 27.55 14.47 30.89
C MET A 35 28.10 15.35 32.01
N GLU A 36 27.53 16.53 32.24
CA GLU A 36 27.87 17.38 33.39
C GLU A 36 27.36 16.77 34.69
N LEU A 37 26.12 16.26 34.71
CA LEU A 37 25.52 15.60 35.88
C LEU A 37 26.29 14.36 36.32
N ASN A 38 26.89 13.62 35.38
CA ASN A 38 27.77 12.48 35.70
C ASN A 38 29.03 12.88 36.49
N ARG A 39 29.42 14.17 36.52
CA ARG A 39 30.55 14.65 37.32
C ARG A 39 30.19 14.78 38.79
N GLU A 40 28.90 14.84 39.12
CA GLU A 40 28.41 14.94 40.50
C GLU A 40 28.35 13.53 41.12
N PRO A 41 29.24 13.20 42.09
CA PRO A 41 29.36 11.83 42.60
C PRO A 41 28.10 11.32 43.30
N SER A 42 27.22 12.22 43.78
CA SER A 42 25.99 11.89 44.48
C SER A 42 24.89 11.34 43.58
N LEU A 43 24.96 11.58 42.27
CA LEU A 43 23.91 11.19 41.32
C LEU A 43 24.24 9.90 40.54
N GLY A 44 25.51 9.44 40.60
CA GLY A 44 25.98 8.28 39.85
C GLY A 44 26.16 8.55 38.35
N VAL A 45 26.69 7.56 37.62
CA VAL A 45 26.86 7.62 36.16
C VAL A 45 25.59 7.10 35.49
N PHE A 46 24.93 7.94 34.68
CA PHE A 46 23.71 7.56 33.96
C PHE A 46 24.00 6.99 32.56
N PHE A 47 24.75 7.73 31.76
CA PHE A 47 25.10 7.39 30.38
C PHE A 47 26.57 7.75 30.11
N ASP A 48 27.30 6.90 29.41
CA ASP A 48 28.66 7.20 28.98
C ASP A 48 28.73 7.67 27.51
N GLU A 49 29.93 7.99 27.01
CA GLU A 49 30.12 8.39 25.62
C GLU A 49 29.77 7.27 24.62
N GLU A 50 29.94 6.00 25.00
CA GLU A 50 29.58 4.86 24.15
C GLU A 50 28.06 4.74 24.00
N ASP A 51 27.29 5.03 25.06
CA ASP A 51 25.83 5.07 25.02
C ASP A 51 25.31 6.14 24.05
N PHE A 52 25.96 7.31 23.98
CA PHE A 52 25.57 8.35 23.03
C PHE A 52 25.91 7.96 21.58
N VAL A 53 27.00 7.24 21.35
CA VAL A 53 27.30 6.65 20.03
C VAL A 53 26.23 5.62 19.64
N LEU A 54 25.78 4.79 20.58
CA LEU A 54 24.65 3.88 20.36
C LEU A 54 23.36 4.63 20.02
N MET A 55 23.07 5.73 20.71
CA MET A 55 21.88 6.54 20.44
C MET A 55 21.90 7.13 19.02
N ASP A 56 23.05 7.61 18.55
CA ASP A 56 23.24 8.07 17.18
C ASP A 56 22.99 6.93 16.18
N ASP A 57 23.53 5.76 16.48
CA ASP A 57 23.36 4.55 15.70
C ASP A 57 21.90 4.09 15.59
N LEU A 58 21.17 4.10 16.70
CA LEU A 58 19.74 3.77 16.73
C LEU A 58 18.92 4.82 16.00
N THR A 59 19.27 6.10 16.13
CA THR A 59 18.60 7.20 15.42
C THR A 59 18.68 7.01 13.91
N ASN A 60 19.84 6.57 13.40
CA ASN A 60 20.04 6.31 11.97
C ASN A 60 19.16 5.17 11.41
N ILE A 61 18.80 4.18 12.25
CA ILE A 61 17.90 3.08 11.87
C ILE A 61 16.43 3.47 12.02
N LEU A 62 16.10 4.11 13.15
CA LEU A 62 14.72 4.37 13.56
C LEU A 62 14.13 5.58 12.84
N SER A 63 14.94 6.57 12.45
CA SER A 63 14.45 7.74 11.72
C SER A 63 13.82 7.37 10.37
N PRO A 64 14.47 6.57 9.48
CA PRO A 64 13.81 6.08 8.27
C PRO A 64 12.59 5.19 8.56
N PHE A 65 12.61 4.41 9.65
CA PHE A 65 11.45 3.60 10.05
C PHE A 65 10.26 4.48 10.43
N ARG A 66 10.48 5.60 11.12
CA ARG A 66 9.44 6.59 11.42
C ARG A 66 8.81 7.12 10.14
N SER A 67 9.61 7.45 9.12
CA SER A 67 9.10 7.89 7.82
C SER A 67 8.14 6.86 7.21
N LEU A 68 8.48 5.57 7.28
CA LEU A 68 7.58 4.50 6.84
C LEU A 68 6.29 4.45 7.67
N CYS A 69 6.41 4.50 9.00
CA CYS A 69 5.25 4.47 9.89
C CYS A 69 4.36 5.72 9.78
N GLU A 70 4.88 6.84 9.26
CA GLU A 70 4.07 8.02 8.96
C GLU A 70 3.46 7.95 7.56
N MET A 71 4.13 7.33 6.59
CA MET A 71 3.63 7.21 5.21
C MET A 71 2.62 6.08 5.02
N LEU A 72 2.91 4.85 5.47
CA LEU A 72 2.04 3.68 5.27
C LEU A 72 0.59 3.87 5.78
N PRO A 73 0.34 4.61 6.88
CA PRO A 73 -1.00 4.90 7.36
C PRO A 73 -1.59 6.20 6.79
N ASN A 74 -1.02 6.74 5.71
CA ASN A 74 -1.58 7.88 5.02
C ASN A 74 -2.57 7.40 3.95
N ASP A 75 -3.64 8.16 3.71
CA ASP A 75 -4.69 7.80 2.74
C ASP A 75 -4.14 7.68 1.31
N THR A 76 -3.04 8.38 1.01
CA THR A 76 -2.35 8.33 -0.29
C THR A 76 -1.48 7.08 -0.45
N CYS A 77 -1.22 6.31 0.62
CA CYS A 77 -0.33 5.17 0.59
C CYS A 77 -1.10 3.84 0.70
N THR A 78 -1.26 3.17 -0.44
CA THR A 78 -1.97 1.89 -0.53
C THR A 78 -1.00 0.71 -0.59
N LEU A 79 -1.54 -0.51 -0.56
CA LEU A 79 -0.75 -1.76 -0.58
C LEU A 79 0.35 -1.74 -1.65
N LYS A 80 0.05 -1.16 -2.82
CA LYS A 80 0.98 -0.96 -3.94
C LYS A 80 2.33 -0.38 -3.51
N ASN A 81 2.33 0.57 -2.59
CA ASN A 81 3.54 1.28 -2.16
C ASN A 81 4.31 0.53 -1.06
N THR A 82 3.70 -0.49 -0.44
CA THR A 82 4.25 -1.15 0.75
C THR A 82 5.58 -1.87 0.46
N LEU A 83 5.62 -2.72 -0.56
CA LEU A 83 6.83 -3.47 -0.91
C LEU A 83 7.97 -2.57 -1.43
N PRO A 84 7.74 -1.60 -2.34
CA PRO A 84 8.76 -0.64 -2.77
C PRO A 84 9.40 0.11 -1.60
N LEU A 85 8.58 0.55 -0.64
CA LEU A 85 9.04 1.25 0.55
C LEU A 85 9.82 0.33 1.50
N LEU A 86 9.37 -0.91 1.68
CA LEU A 86 10.04 -1.91 2.51
C LEU A 86 11.43 -2.26 1.95
N ILE A 87 11.54 -2.45 0.65
CA ILE A 87 12.83 -2.72 -0.02
C ILE A 87 13.76 -1.52 0.10
N SER A 88 13.24 -0.31 -0.18
CA SER A 88 14.01 0.92 -0.02
C SER A 88 14.58 1.08 1.39
N TYR A 89 13.78 0.72 2.40
CA TYR A 89 14.23 0.71 3.79
C TYR A 89 15.27 -0.38 4.05
N LYS A 90 15.02 -1.60 3.59
CA LYS A 90 15.95 -2.72 3.72
C LYS A 90 17.32 -2.41 3.11
N ASP A 91 17.36 -1.89 1.90
CA ASP A 91 18.59 -1.51 1.21
C ASP A 91 19.36 -0.43 1.98
N LYS A 92 18.64 0.53 2.57
CA LYS A 92 19.26 1.55 3.43
C LYS A 92 19.88 0.94 4.68
N ILE A 93 19.20 0.00 5.33
CA ILE A 93 19.72 -0.67 6.52
C ILE A 93 20.90 -1.59 6.19
N ASP A 94 20.84 -2.31 5.07
CA ASP A 94 21.94 -3.14 4.59
C ASP A 94 23.18 -2.27 4.28
N LYS A 95 23.02 -1.08 3.68
CA LYS A 95 24.12 -0.11 3.48
C LYS A 95 24.75 0.35 4.79
N ILE A 96 23.92 0.75 5.76
CA ILE A 96 24.39 1.16 7.11
C ILE A 96 25.16 0.01 7.77
N PHE A 97 24.69 -1.23 7.62
CA PHE A 97 25.37 -2.40 8.18
C PHE A 97 26.74 -2.62 7.53
N VAL A 98 26.84 -2.51 6.20
CA VAL A 98 28.10 -2.66 5.48
C VAL A 98 29.10 -1.56 5.87
N GLU A 99 28.64 -0.31 5.95
CA GLU A 99 29.48 0.83 6.37
C GLU A 99 30.04 0.62 7.78
N LYS A 100 29.20 0.16 8.72
CA LYS A 100 29.61 -0.13 10.09
C LYS A 100 30.52 -1.34 10.20
N SER A 101 30.33 -2.37 9.39
CA SER A 101 31.21 -3.54 9.40
C SER A 101 32.64 -3.21 8.96
N LYS A 102 32.82 -2.12 8.20
CA LYS A 102 34.13 -1.64 7.73
C LYS A 102 34.78 -0.65 8.70
N SER A 103 34.01 0.01 9.56
CA SER A 103 34.60 0.92 10.56
C SER A 103 35.22 0.12 11.69
N SER A 104 36.51 0.36 11.95
CA SER A 104 37.29 -0.28 13.02
C SER A 104 36.82 0.03 14.45
N ASN A 105 35.79 0.87 14.60
CA ASN A 105 35.27 1.37 15.88
C ASN A 105 34.02 0.61 16.36
N LEU A 106 33.80 -0.62 15.90
CA LEU A 106 32.63 -1.38 16.29
C LEU A 106 32.75 -1.78 17.77
N THR A 107 32.18 -0.98 18.67
CA THR A 107 31.85 -1.43 20.02
C THR A 107 30.97 -2.68 19.88
N HIS A 108 31.58 -3.84 20.12
CA HIS A 108 31.00 -5.17 19.86
C HIS A 108 29.65 -5.42 20.56
N ARG A 109 29.25 -4.54 21.50
CA ARG A 109 28.00 -4.62 22.25
C ARG A 109 26.74 -4.46 21.38
N HIS A 110 26.80 -3.70 20.28
CA HIS A 110 25.58 -3.36 19.53
C HIS A 110 25.27 -4.31 18.38
N LEU A 111 26.29 -5.00 17.85
CA LEU A 111 26.17 -5.92 16.73
C LEU A 111 25.06 -6.99 16.89
N PRO A 112 24.87 -7.62 18.07
CA PRO A 112 23.78 -8.59 18.27
C PRO A 112 22.38 -7.98 18.09
N VAL A 113 22.18 -6.73 18.49
CA VAL A 113 20.90 -6.02 18.34
C VAL A 113 20.63 -5.73 16.86
N PHE A 114 21.64 -5.24 16.14
CA PHE A 114 21.56 -5.01 14.69
C PHE A 114 21.26 -6.31 13.92
N ILE A 115 21.94 -7.41 14.24
CA ILE A 115 21.67 -8.72 13.62
C ILE A 115 20.24 -9.17 13.88
N ARG A 116 19.74 -9.02 15.12
CA ARG A 116 18.36 -9.37 15.48
C ARG A 116 17.35 -8.51 14.71
N PHE A 117 17.63 -7.22 14.58
CA PHE A 117 16.79 -6.30 13.81
C PHE A 117 16.73 -6.68 12.33
N ARG A 118 17.90 -6.94 11.71
CA ARG A 118 18.00 -7.39 10.31
C ARG A 118 17.24 -8.69 10.07
N ARG A 119 17.41 -9.70 10.94
CA ARG A 119 16.65 -10.96 10.86
C ARG A 119 15.14 -10.75 10.91
N LYS A 120 14.66 -9.82 11.74
CA LYS A 120 13.23 -9.47 11.78
C LYS A 120 12.79 -8.80 10.48
N MET A 121 13.60 -7.88 9.95
CA MET A 121 13.32 -7.23 8.67
C MET A 121 13.26 -8.23 7.52
N ASP A 122 14.22 -9.15 7.42
CA ASP A 122 14.23 -10.21 6.41
C ASP A 122 13.00 -11.11 6.53
N LYS A 123 12.54 -11.41 7.75
CA LYS A 123 11.30 -12.15 7.98
C LYS A 123 10.09 -11.41 7.40
N TYR A 124 9.98 -10.10 7.65
CA TYR A 124 8.89 -9.30 7.09
C TYR A 124 9.00 -9.18 5.58
N TYR A 125 10.19 -8.92 5.04
CA TYR A 125 10.44 -8.89 3.61
C TYR A 125 9.97 -10.17 2.91
N LYS A 126 10.39 -11.34 3.41
CA LYS A 126 9.95 -12.63 2.88
C LYS A 126 8.44 -12.80 2.91
N LYS A 127 7.78 -12.36 3.99
CA LYS A 127 6.32 -12.41 4.10
C LYS A 127 5.64 -11.57 3.01
N TYR A 128 6.02 -10.31 2.84
CA TYR A 128 5.39 -9.43 1.84
C TYR A 128 5.69 -9.87 0.40
N VAL A 129 6.90 -10.34 0.15
CA VAL A 129 7.30 -10.86 -1.16
C VAL A 129 6.53 -12.15 -1.49
N SER A 130 6.22 -13.01 -0.53
CA SER A 130 5.42 -14.22 -0.76
C SER A 130 3.94 -13.95 -1.02
N MET A 131 3.46 -12.71 -0.87
CA MET A 131 2.06 -12.35 -1.08
C MET A 131 1.86 -11.85 -2.51
N ASP A 132 1.22 -12.66 -3.35
CA ASP A 132 0.93 -12.33 -4.75
C ASP A 132 0.25 -10.96 -4.91
N ILE A 133 -0.76 -10.66 -4.11
CA ILE A 133 -1.46 -9.38 -4.17
C ILE A 133 -0.54 -8.17 -3.87
N CYS A 134 0.44 -8.35 -2.99
CA CYS A 134 1.44 -7.32 -2.72
C CYS A 134 2.41 -7.16 -3.89
N LEU A 135 2.87 -8.26 -4.48
CA LEU A 135 3.75 -8.23 -5.66
C LEU A 135 3.05 -7.56 -6.85
N LEU A 136 1.84 -8.01 -7.19
CA LEU A 136 1.08 -7.52 -8.33
C LEU A 136 0.73 -6.05 -8.19
N SER A 137 0.23 -5.64 -7.01
CA SER A 137 -0.05 -4.23 -6.76
C SER A 137 1.20 -3.37 -6.87
N SER A 138 2.33 -3.82 -6.32
CA SER A 138 3.60 -3.12 -6.39
C SER A 138 4.21 -3.06 -7.80
N TYR A 139 3.91 -4.00 -8.69
CA TYR A 139 4.32 -3.92 -10.10
C TYR A 139 3.74 -2.68 -10.80
N LEU A 140 2.51 -2.29 -10.41
CA LEU A 140 1.84 -1.09 -10.90
C LEU A 140 2.36 0.21 -10.26
N ASN A 141 3.44 0.16 -9.45
CA ASN A 141 4.17 1.34 -9.02
C ASN A 141 5.29 1.67 -10.03
N ILE A 142 5.28 2.88 -10.58
CA ILE A 142 6.23 3.27 -11.64
C ILE A 142 7.69 3.24 -11.21
N ALA A 143 7.96 3.46 -9.92
CA ALA A 143 9.32 3.46 -9.37
C ALA A 143 9.82 2.03 -9.11
N PHE A 144 8.97 1.03 -9.28
CA PHE A 144 9.24 -0.35 -8.92
C PHE A 144 9.12 -1.34 -10.09
N VAL A 145 8.54 -0.94 -11.23
CA VAL A 145 8.24 -1.81 -12.38
C VAL A 145 9.43 -2.66 -12.89
N ASP A 146 10.67 -2.19 -12.73
CA ASP A 146 11.89 -2.88 -13.20
C ASP A 146 12.72 -3.47 -12.04
N SER A 147 12.09 -3.67 -10.88
CA SER A 147 12.74 -4.25 -9.71
C SER A 147 13.19 -5.69 -9.96
N SER A 148 14.41 -6.03 -9.55
CA SER A 148 14.95 -7.39 -9.67
C SER A 148 14.15 -8.43 -8.88
N VAL A 149 13.36 -8.00 -7.89
CA VAL A 149 12.51 -8.86 -7.06
C VAL A 149 11.53 -9.68 -7.90
N PHE A 150 11.00 -9.13 -8.99
CA PHE A 150 10.09 -9.87 -9.86
C PHE A 150 10.78 -11.02 -10.59
N ILE A 151 12.04 -10.83 -11.00
CA ILE A 151 12.84 -11.87 -11.64
C ILE A 151 13.19 -12.98 -10.63
N GLU A 152 13.43 -12.61 -9.36
CA GLU A 152 13.71 -13.56 -8.29
C GLU A 152 12.47 -14.38 -7.89
N GLN A 153 11.28 -13.77 -7.91
CA GLN A 153 10.03 -14.45 -7.54
C GLN A 153 9.37 -15.22 -8.68
N PHE A 154 9.64 -14.83 -9.93
CA PHE A 154 9.15 -15.52 -11.12
C PHE A 154 10.36 -16.09 -11.89
N PRO A 155 11.01 -17.15 -11.36
CA PRO A 155 12.15 -17.76 -12.02
C PRO A 155 11.70 -18.43 -13.32
N ARG A 156 12.35 -18.06 -14.42
CA ARG A 156 12.13 -18.70 -15.72
C ARG A 156 12.83 -20.06 -15.77
N GLU A 157 12.16 -21.05 -16.35
CA GLU A 157 12.78 -22.34 -16.68
C GLU A 157 13.51 -22.29 -18.04
N ASN A 158 12.95 -21.56 -19.01
CA ASN A 158 13.53 -21.42 -20.35
C ASN A 158 14.45 -20.18 -20.44
N THR A 159 15.69 -20.38 -20.90
CA THR A 159 16.67 -19.30 -21.06
C THR A 159 16.46 -18.41 -22.28
N GLU A 160 15.69 -18.85 -23.27
CA GLU A 160 15.47 -18.16 -24.55
C GLU A 160 14.59 -16.91 -24.41
N ILE A 161 13.61 -16.92 -23.50
CA ILE A 161 12.67 -15.81 -23.29
C ILE A 161 13.34 -14.73 -22.45
N LYS A 162 13.27 -13.45 -22.86
CA LYS A 162 13.82 -12.34 -22.05
C LYS A 162 13.16 -12.32 -20.66
N LYS A 163 13.97 -12.01 -19.64
CA LYS A 163 13.51 -12.00 -18.24
C LYS A 163 12.32 -11.08 -18.01
N SER A 164 12.32 -9.90 -18.64
CA SER A 164 11.20 -8.94 -18.58
C SER A 164 9.91 -9.50 -19.14
N ASP A 165 10.00 -10.20 -20.27
CA ASP A 165 8.86 -10.67 -21.03
C ASP A 165 8.19 -11.84 -20.29
N HIS A 166 9.00 -12.71 -19.67
CA HIS A 166 8.49 -13.74 -18.76
C HIS A 166 7.75 -13.14 -17.55
N VAL A 167 8.33 -12.12 -16.90
CA VAL A 167 7.67 -11.43 -15.79
C VAL A 167 6.34 -10.82 -16.23
N ILE A 168 6.30 -10.14 -17.38
CA ILE A 168 5.08 -9.55 -17.92
C ILE A 168 4.03 -10.62 -18.20
N SER A 169 4.41 -11.76 -18.78
CA SER A 169 3.50 -12.89 -19.04
C SER A 169 2.92 -13.47 -17.75
N VAL A 170 3.72 -13.66 -16.69
CA VAL A 170 3.23 -14.15 -15.40
C VAL A 170 2.31 -13.13 -14.73
N VAL A 171 2.68 -11.84 -14.78
CA VAL A 171 1.86 -10.76 -14.21
C VAL A 171 0.55 -10.60 -14.97
N SER A 172 0.55 -10.69 -16.30
CA SER A 172 -0.67 -10.58 -17.11
C SER A 172 -1.64 -11.71 -16.77
N GLN A 173 -1.17 -12.95 -16.69
CA GLN A 173 -1.99 -14.09 -16.29
C GLN A 173 -2.62 -13.88 -14.91
N LYS A 174 -1.81 -13.52 -13.91
CA LYS A 174 -2.32 -13.29 -12.55
C LYS A 174 -3.29 -12.11 -12.44
N LEU A 175 -3.06 -11.02 -13.19
CA LEU A 175 -3.99 -9.89 -13.25
C LEU A 175 -5.30 -10.26 -13.95
N THR A 176 -5.24 -11.11 -14.98
CA THR A 176 -6.42 -11.63 -15.67
C THR A 176 -7.33 -12.37 -14.69
N ASP A 177 -6.76 -13.29 -13.91
CA ASP A 177 -7.51 -14.04 -12.90
C ASP A 177 -8.17 -13.12 -11.85
N ILE A 178 -7.51 -12.01 -11.50
CA ILE A 178 -8.06 -11.01 -10.57
C ILE A 178 -9.18 -10.20 -11.22
N LEU A 179 -9.06 -9.84 -12.50
CA LEU A 179 -9.97 -8.91 -13.17
C LEU A 179 -11.24 -9.58 -13.71
N ILE A 180 -11.18 -10.84 -14.14
CA ILE A 180 -12.33 -11.57 -14.71
C ILE A 180 -13.61 -11.39 -13.88
N PRO A 181 -13.62 -11.59 -12.54
CA PRO A 181 -14.83 -11.44 -11.73
C PRO A 181 -15.41 -10.02 -11.72
N PHE A 182 -14.62 -9.00 -12.02
CA PHE A 182 -15.04 -7.59 -11.99
C PHE A 182 -15.54 -7.06 -13.33
N LEU A 183 -15.34 -7.80 -14.42
CA LEU A 183 -15.71 -7.36 -15.77
C LEU A 183 -17.19 -7.63 -16.11
N ASN A 184 -17.97 -8.17 -15.16
CA ASN A 184 -19.41 -8.45 -15.30
C ASN A 184 -19.77 -9.11 -16.64
N ILE A 185 -18.95 -10.07 -17.06
CA ILE A 185 -19.15 -10.84 -18.29
C ILE A 185 -20.23 -11.87 -17.96
N SER A 186 -21.50 -11.55 -18.28
CA SER A 186 -22.64 -12.46 -18.10
C SER A 186 -22.83 -13.31 -19.35
N TYR A 187 -22.80 -14.63 -19.19
CA TYR A 187 -23.18 -15.59 -20.22
C TYR A 187 -24.69 -15.80 -20.19
N TYR A 188 -25.39 -15.43 -21.25
CA TYR A 188 -26.67 -16.06 -21.56
C TYR A 188 -26.38 -17.21 -22.54
N PRO A 189 -26.49 -18.47 -22.11
CA PRO A 189 -26.45 -19.56 -23.06
C PRO A 189 -27.67 -19.41 -23.98
N ILE A 190 -27.43 -19.06 -25.24
CA ILE A 190 -28.43 -19.22 -26.29
C ILE A 190 -28.58 -20.73 -26.45
N LYS A 191 -29.49 -21.31 -25.67
CA LYS A 191 -30.03 -22.62 -26.01
C LYS A 191 -31.07 -22.37 -27.10
N ASP A 192 -30.66 -22.63 -28.34
CA ASP A 192 -31.61 -23.02 -29.37
C ASP A 192 -32.32 -24.29 -28.90
N SER A 193 -33.51 -24.14 -28.35
CA SER A 193 -34.52 -25.18 -28.37
C SER A 193 -35.84 -24.59 -27.94
N ASP A 194 -36.81 -24.68 -28.85
CA ASP A 194 -38.23 -24.49 -28.61
C ASP A 194 -38.66 -25.09 -27.28
N THR A 195 -38.88 -24.27 -26.27
CA THR A 195 -39.75 -24.60 -25.15
C THR A 195 -40.38 -23.31 -24.67
N GLU A 196 -41.65 -23.13 -25.03
CA GLU A 196 -42.57 -22.32 -24.26
C GLU A 196 -42.50 -22.80 -22.80
N ASP A 197 -42.13 -21.92 -21.88
CA ASP A 197 -42.86 -21.79 -20.63
C ASP A 197 -42.56 -20.45 -19.94
N MET A 198 -43.65 -19.77 -19.63
CA MET A 198 -43.76 -18.42 -19.09
C MET A 198 -43.70 -18.42 -17.55
N ILE A 199 -43.00 -17.41 -17.00
CA ILE A 199 -43.21 -16.73 -15.69
C ILE A 199 -42.81 -17.55 -14.43
N GLY A 200 -42.05 -17.07 -13.43
CA GLY A 200 -41.46 -15.78 -13.01
C GLY A 200 -40.74 -16.03 -11.65
N ILE A 201 -40.00 -15.15 -10.96
CA ILE A 201 -40.05 -13.68 -10.77
C ILE A 201 -38.70 -13.20 -10.17
N SER A 202 -38.15 -12.12 -10.79
CA SER A 202 -37.51 -10.88 -10.23
C SER A 202 -36.29 -10.97 -9.29
N SER A 203 -35.11 -10.36 -9.53
CA SER A 203 -34.68 -9.10 -10.18
C SER A 203 -35.14 -7.80 -9.49
N HIS A 204 -34.32 -7.25 -8.60
CA HIS A 204 -34.47 -5.87 -8.12
C HIS A 204 -33.35 -4.99 -8.68
N ALA A 205 -33.78 -4.01 -9.49
CA ALA A 205 -33.14 -2.72 -9.82
C ALA A 205 -32.85 -2.50 -11.32
N GLY A 206 -33.89 -2.53 -12.15
CA GLY A 206 -33.94 -1.78 -13.41
C GLY A 206 -35.04 -0.72 -13.32
N ARG A 207 -34.69 0.56 -13.22
CA ARG A 207 -35.64 1.67 -13.38
C ARG A 207 -35.24 2.50 -14.60
N VAL A 208 -36.01 2.29 -15.67
CA VAL A 208 -36.65 3.29 -16.55
C VAL A 208 -35.78 4.43 -17.07
N TYR A 209 -35.48 4.39 -18.37
CA TYR A 209 -35.84 5.47 -19.30
C TYR A 209 -36.32 4.83 -20.61
N ASN A 210 -37.61 5.01 -20.90
CA ASN A 210 -38.22 4.75 -22.20
C ASN A 210 -37.91 5.91 -23.14
N ALA A 211 -37.52 5.59 -24.36
CA ALA A 211 -37.73 6.44 -25.53
C ALA A 211 -38.02 5.52 -26.71
N GLU A 212 -39.30 5.19 -26.88
CA GLU A 212 -39.85 4.79 -28.17
C GLU A 212 -39.94 6.04 -29.04
N ASP A 213 -39.33 6.02 -30.22
CA ASP A 213 -39.85 6.52 -31.49
C ASP A 213 -38.69 6.69 -32.47
N TYR A 214 -38.60 5.79 -33.46
CA TYR A 214 -38.34 6.09 -34.87
C TYR A 214 -38.36 4.76 -35.63
N SER A 215 -39.52 4.45 -36.21
CA SER A 215 -39.67 3.48 -37.28
C SER A 215 -39.48 4.18 -38.63
N SER A 216 -38.47 3.80 -39.40
CA SER A 216 -38.57 3.74 -40.87
C SER A 216 -37.30 3.18 -41.52
N GLU A 217 -37.54 2.22 -42.41
CA GLU A 217 -36.84 1.95 -43.67
C GLU A 217 -35.59 1.08 -43.63
N GLY A 218 -35.77 -0.11 -44.22
CA GLY A 218 -34.75 -1.12 -44.42
C GLY A 218 -33.56 -0.62 -45.23
N GLN A 219 -32.38 -0.91 -44.70
CA GLN A 219 -31.23 -1.21 -45.51
C GLN A 219 -30.82 -2.64 -45.16
N GLU A 220 -30.75 -3.48 -46.19
CA GLU A 220 -30.10 -4.78 -46.14
C GLU A 220 -28.64 -4.55 -45.76
N GLU A 221 -28.34 -4.57 -44.46
CA GLU A 221 -26.98 -4.77 -44.00
C GLU A 221 -26.61 -6.20 -44.34
N LYS A 222 -25.68 -6.32 -45.30
CA LYS A 222 -24.97 -7.55 -45.58
C LYS A 222 -24.51 -8.14 -44.25
N ASN A 223 -25.10 -9.27 -43.87
CA ASN A 223 -24.56 -10.15 -42.86
C ASN A 223 -23.10 -10.45 -43.23
N LEU A 224 -22.17 -9.77 -42.58
CA LEU A 224 -20.82 -10.27 -42.42
C LEU A 224 -20.98 -11.49 -41.52
N GLU A 225 -21.12 -12.66 -42.13
CA GLU A 225 -20.95 -13.95 -41.47
C GLU A 225 -19.52 -13.97 -40.92
N PHE A 226 -19.36 -13.49 -39.68
CA PHE A 226 -18.23 -13.86 -38.85
C PHE A 226 -18.47 -15.32 -38.44
N GLU A 227 -18.06 -16.26 -39.29
CA GLU A 227 -17.93 -17.69 -38.96
C GLU A 227 -16.71 -17.92 -38.03
N GLU A 228 -16.65 -17.20 -36.91
CA GLU A 228 -15.81 -17.64 -35.79
C GLU A 228 -16.75 -18.07 -34.68
N GLU A 229 -16.82 -19.39 -34.47
CA GLU A 229 -17.48 -20.02 -33.34
C GLU A 229 -16.86 -19.41 -32.07
N PHE A 230 -17.61 -18.57 -31.37
CA PHE A 230 -17.12 -17.84 -30.20
C PHE A 230 -16.68 -18.82 -29.12
N ASP A 231 -15.38 -18.98 -28.94
CA ASP A 231 -14.82 -19.87 -27.92
C ASP A 231 -14.88 -19.18 -26.54
N GLU A 232 -15.64 -19.78 -25.62
CA GLU A 232 -15.76 -19.35 -24.23
C GLU A 232 -14.41 -19.31 -23.49
N PHE A 233 -13.41 -20.10 -23.93
CA PHE A 233 -12.03 -20.04 -23.42
C PHE A 233 -11.20 -18.91 -24.06
N SER A 234 -11.62 -18.36 -25.21
CA SER A 234 -10.96 -17.24 -25.90
C SER A 234 -10.96 -15.96 -25.07
N ILE A 235 -12.04 -15.65 -24.34
CA ILE A 235 -12.13 -14.36 -23.62
C ILE A 235 -11.02 -14.20 -22.59
N LYS A 236 -10.68 -15.28 -21.88
CA LYS A 236 -9.60 -15.25 -20.88
C LYS A 236 -8.26 -14.99 -21.55
N ASP A 237 -8.00 -15.66 -22.67
CA ASP A 237 -6.75 -15.53 -23.41
C ASP A 237 -6.65 -14.16 -24.10
N ASP A 238 -7.76 -13.66 -24.65
CA ASP A 238 -7.89 -12.32 -25.21
C ASP A 238 -7.66 -11.24 -24.14
N LEU A 239 -8.30 -11.37 -22.98
CA LEU A 239 -8.09 -10.45 -21.86
C LEU A 239 -6.64 -10.49 -21.38
N GLN A 240 -6.05 -11.68 -21.27
CA GLN A 240 -4.66 -11.85 -20.88
C GLN A 240 -3.72 -11.16 -21.88
N GLU A 241 -3.98 -11.30 -23.18
CA GLU A 241 -3.19 -10.67 -24.23
C GLU A 241 -3.33 -9.14 -24.20
N GLN A 242 -4.55 -8.61 -24.02
CA GLN A 242 -4.76 -7.17 -23.86
C GLN A 242 -4.04 -6.61 -22.63
N ILE A 243 -4.11 -7.30 -21.48
CA ILE A 243 -3.37 -6.92 -20.27
C ILE A 243 -1.86 -6.98 -20.53
N ARG A 244 -1.38 -8.00 -21.25
CA ARG A 244 0.05 -8.14 -21.59
C ARG A 244 0.54 -6.95 -22.42
N LEU A 245 -0.21 -6.56 -23.45
CA LEU A 245 0.09 -5.39 -24.30
C LEU A 245 0.09 -4.09 -23.50
N GLU A 246 -0.91 -3.88 -22.62
CA GLU A 246 -0.92 -2.72 -21.72
C GLU A 246 0.28 -2.71 -20.78
N LEU A 247 0.69 -3.85 -20.22
CA LEU A 247 1.85 -3.95 -19.31
C LEU A 247 3.17 -3.59 -20.01
N GLU A 248 3.35 -4.01 -21.26
CA GLU A 248 4.54 -3.65 -22.05
C GLU A 248 4.63 -2.13 -22.26
N GLN A 249 3.52 -1.52 -22.69
CA GLN A 249 3.44 -0.09 -22.91
C GLN A 249 3.61 0.68 -21.58
N TYR A 250 2.95 0.23 -20.52
CA TYR A 250 3.07 0.79 -19.17
C TYR A 250 4.52 0.77 -18.69
N ARG A 251 5.23 -0.36 -18.83
CA ARG A 251 6.63 -0.47 -18.41
C ARG A 251 7.53 0.52 -19.12
N LEU A 252 7.41 0.65 -20.45
CA LEU A 252 8.19 1.61 -21.23
C LEU A 252 7.89 3.06 -20.79
N ARG A 253 6.61 3.38 -20.60
CA ARG A 253 6.15 4.70 -20.19
C ARG A 253 6.62 5.06 -18.78
N ALA A 254 6.50 4.13 -17.83
CA ALA A 254 6.96 4.27 -16.45
C ALA A 254 8.48 4.54 -16.39
N LEU A 255 9.28 3.75 -17.12
CA LEU A 255 10.73 3.94 -17.18
C LEU A 255 11.14 5.28 -17.78
N SER A 256 10.40 5.77 -18.79
CA SER A 256 10.64 7.07 -19.40
C SER A 256 10.32 8.24 -18.46
N LEU A 257 9.25 8.13 -17.67
CA LEU A 257 8.68 9.28 -16.94
C LEU A 257 9.02 9.30 -15.44
N VAL A 258 9.48 8.19 -14.85
CA VAL A 258 9.74 8.10 -13.40
C VAL A 258 10.67 9.21 -12.90
N LYS A 259 11.71 9.56 -13.66
CA LYS A 259 12.66 10.63 -13.28
C LYS A 259 12.01 12.01 -13.34
N GLU A 260 11.22 12.27 -14.37
CA GLU A 260 10.50 13.53 -14.55
C GLU A 260 9.52 13.76 -13.40
N TYR A 261 8.70 12.76 -13.09
CA TYR A 261 7.71 12.85 -12.01
C TYR A 261 8.34 12.87 -10.62
N SER A 262 9.45 12.16 -10.41
CA SER A 262 10.23 12.28 -9.17
C SER A 262 10.73 13.72 -8.96
N ASN A 263 11.21 14.38 -10.02
CA ASN A 263 11.66 15.77 -9.95
C ASN A 263 10.50 16.75 -9.74
N GLU A 264 9.34 16.49 -10.36
CA GLU A 264 8.13 17.28 -10.17
C GLU A 264 7.62 17.23 -8.71
N VAL A 265 7.67 16.06 -8.06
CA VAL A 265 7.32 15.93 -6.63
C VAL A 265 8.26 16.77 -5.76
N LEU A 266 9.56 16.72 -6.05
CA LEU A 266 10.57 17.43 -5.27
C LEU A 266 10.47 18.94 -5.46
N SER A 267 10.14 19.44 -6.65
CA SER A 267 10.06 20.87 -6.94
C SER A 267 8.81 21.53 -6.32
N LYS A 268 7.69 20.80 -6.22
CA LYS A 268 6.45 21.30 -5.60
C LYS A 268 6.54 21.43 -4.08
N SER A 269 7.43 20.69 -3.43
CA SER A 269 7.54 20.69 -1.98
C SER A 269 8.46 21.80 -1.47
N LYS A 270 7.92 22.71 -0.66
CA LYS A 270 8.72 23.67 0.12
C LYS A 270 9.34 23.06 1.38
N LYS A 271 9.03 21.79 1.69
CA LYS A 271 9.43 21.13 2.94
C LYS A 271 10.84 20.55 2.81
N ARG A 272 11.70 20.83 3.78
CA ARG A 272 13.01 20.19 3.88
C ARG A 272 12.85 18.75 4.35
N TRP A 273 12.87 17.82 3.40
CA TRP A 273 12.80 16.38 3.67
C TRP A 273 14.16 15.78 4.01
N SER A 274 14.17 14.80 4.92
CA SER A 274 15.34 13.95 5.13
C SER A 274 15.65 13.15 3.85
N PRO A 275 16.88 12.61 3.69
CA PRO A 275 17.22 11.83 2.50
C PRO A 275 16.28 10.65 2.24
N PHE A 276 15.81 10.00 3.31
CA PHE A 276 14.87 8.89 3.17
C PHE A 276 13.44 9.37 2.89
N ASP A 277 12.99 10.44 3.53
CA ASP A 277 11.68 11.02 3.21
C ASP A 277 11.59 11.42 1.74
N ARG A 278 12.66 11.96 1.15
CA ARG A 278 12.72 12.25 -0.29
C ARG A 278 12.48 10.98 -1.11
N GLN A 279 13.13 9.87 -0.75
CA GLN A 279 12.94 8.59 -1.43
C GLN A 279 11.51 8.08 -1.32
N VAL A 280 10.91 8.16 -0.13
CA VAL A 280 9.51 7.79 0.11
C VAL A 280 8.58 8.62 -0.77
N GLN A 281 8.80 9.93 -0.84
CA GLN A 281 7.98 10.84 -1.65
C GLN A 281 8.18 10.63 -3.15
N MET A 282 9.38 10.29 -3.60
CA MET A 282 9.60 9.92 -5.01
C MET A 282 8.85 8.64 -5.37
N ILE A 283 8.79 7.64 -4.49
CA ILE A 283 8.08 6.38 -4.75
C ILE A 283 6.56 6.57 -4.78
N VAL A 284 6.00 7.25 -3.78
CA VAL A 284 4.54 7.44 -3.65
C VAL A 284 4.05 8.56 -4.57
N GLY A 285 4.68 9.73 -4.50
CA GLY A 285 4.23 10.91 -5.22
C GLY A 285 4.41 10.82 -6.72
N ALA A 286 5.47 10.19 -7.22
CA ALA A 286 5.65 10.05 -8.66
C ALA A 286 4.61 9.09 -9.27
N ASP A 287 4.27 8.04 -8.53
CA ASP A 287 3.21 7.09 -8.88
C ASP A 287 1.83 7.77 -8.89
N ASP A 288 1.51 8.59 -7.88
CA ASP A 288 0.26 9.36 -7.84
C ASP A 288 0.14 10.30 -9.06
N ILE A 289 1.22 10.99 -9.43
CA ILE A 289 1.24 11.86 -10.61
C ILE A 289 1.00 11.04 -11.89
N PHE A 290 1.69 9.91 -12.04
CA PHE A 290 1.56 9.07 -13.23
C PHE A 290 0.12 8.59 -13.43
N TRP A 291 -0.47 7.95 -12.42
CA TRP A 291 -1.83 7.42 -12.55
C TRP A 291 -2.88 8.52 -12.68
N SER A 292 -2.64 9.72 -12.15
CA SER A 292 -3.54 10.86 -12.39
C SER A 292 -3.62 11.28 -13.86
N ARG A 293 -2.51 11.15 -14.61
CA ARG A 293 -2.37 11.59 -16.00
C ARG A 293 -2.64 10.48 -17.02
N HIS A 294 -2.16 9.27 -16.73
CA HIS A 294 -2.12 8.16 -17.70
C HIS A 294 -3.20 7.09 -17.48
N LYS A 295 -4.12 7.25 -16.51
CA LYS A 295 -5.21 6.29 -16.28
C LYS A 295 -6.08 5.95 -17.50
N ARG A 296 -6.14 6.84 -18.50
CA ARG A 296 -6.91 6.63 -19.73
C ARG A 296 -6.11 5.88 -20.81
N GLU A 297 -4.77 5.89 -20.72
CA GLU A 297 -3.88 5.17 -21.63
C GLU A 297 -3.88 3.67 -21.34
N PHE A 298 -4.15 3.29 -20.08
CA PHE A 298 -4.11 1.89 -19.62
C PHE A 298 -5.42 1.53 -18.90
N PRO A 299 -6.55 1.32 -19.61
CA PRO A 299 -7.85 1.11 -18.98
C PRO A 299 -7.89 -0.15 -18.10
N LEU A 300 -7.34 -1.28 -18.54
CA LEU A 300 -7.35 -2.52 -17.76
C LEU A 300 -6.41 -2.43 -16.55
N LEU A 301 -5.22 -1.86 -16.72
CA LEU A 301 -4.30 -1.65 -15.60
C LEU A 301 -4.79 -0.57 -14.63
N SER A 302 -5.51 0.45 -15.11
CA SER A 302 -6.16 1.46 -14.28
C SER A 302 -7.27 0.86 -13.43
N LEU A 303 -8.04 -0.09 -13.99
CA LEU A 303 -9.01 -0.87 -13.23
C LEU A 303 -8.33 -1.69 -12.14
N ALA A 304 -7.29 -2.46 -12.47
CA ALA A 304 -6.51 -3.23 -11.50
C ALA A 304 -5.89 -2.32 -10.41
N ASN A 305 -5.29 -1.21 -10.82
CA ASN A 305 -4.71 -0.21 -9.91
C ASN A 305 -5.77 0.36 -8.96
N LYS A 306 -6.98 0.63 -9.44
CA LYS A 306 -8.10 1.09 -8.61
C LYS A 306 -8.52 0.04 -7.59
N LEU A 307 -8.59 -1.24 -7.98
CA LEU A 307 -8.90 -2.34 -7.05
C LEU A 307 -7.83 -2.45 -5.95
N PHE A 308 -6.55 -2.41 -6.30
CA PHE A 308 -5.47 -2.43 -5.31
C PHE A 308 -5.41 -1.17 -4.45
N HIS A 309 -5.84 -0.02 -4.97
CA HIS A 309 -5.92 1.23 -4.21
C HIS A 309 -6.94 1.16 -3.07
N CYS A 310 -7.94 0.28 -3.16
CA CYS A 310 -8.88 0.04 -2.08
C CYS A 310 -8.29 -0.79 -0.93
N ILE A 311 -7.09 -1.35 -1.08
CA ILE A 311 -6.45 -2.17 -0.05
C ILE A 311 -5.48 -1.30 0.77
N PRO A 312 -5.81 -1.02 2.04
CA PRO A 312 -4.94 -0.21 2.88
C PRO A 312 -3.66 -0.97 3.22
N SER A 313 -2.54 -0.23 3.27
CA SER A 313 -1.24 -0.80 3.67
C SER A 313 -1.21 -1.26 5.13
N THR A 314 -2.09 -0.70 5.98
CA THR A 314 -2.10 -0.94 7.43
C THR A 314 -3.51 -0.93 8.01
N SER A 315 -3.70 -1.65 9.13
CA SER A 315 -4.92 -1.62 9.95
C SER A 315 -5.10 -0.33 10.77
N ILE A 316 -4.11 0.58 10.73
CA ILE A 316 -4.05 1.74 11.63
C ILE A 316 -5.25 2.68 11.44
N HIS A 317 -5.85 2.74 10.24
CA HIS A 317 -7.07 3.52 10.01
C HIS A 317 -8.25 3.02 10.87
N ALA A 318 -8.44 1.69 10.90
CA ALA A 318 -9.45 1.07 11.75
C ALA A 318 -9.11 1.27 13.24
N GLU A 319 -7.84 1.13 13.64
CA GLU A 319 -7.41 1.37 15.01
C GLU A 319 -7.66 2.81 15.47
N ARG A 320 -7.42 3.81 14.60
CA ARG A 320 -7.74 5.22 14.87
C ARG A 320 -9.24 5.42 15.06
N LEU A 321 -10.05 4.82 14.20
CA LEU A 321 -11.51 4.86 14.31
C LEU A 321 -11.99 4.27 15.63
N PHE A 322 -11.51 3.07 15.99
CA PHE A 322 -11.88 2.41 17.25
C PHE A 322 -11.38 3.17 18.47
N SER A 323 -10.19 3.76 18.43
CA SER A 323 -9.65 4.58 19.52
C SER A 323 -10.48 5.84 19.74
N LEU A 324 -10.91 6.50 18.66
CA LEU A 324 -11.76 7.68 18.72
C LEU A 324 -13.17 7.32 19.21
N ALA A 325 -13.71 6.19 18.76
CA ALA A 325 -14.98 5.66 19.24
C ALA A 325 -14.93 5.35 20.75
N ALA A 326 -13.84 4.73 21.24
CA ALA A 326 -13.63 4.47 22.66
C ALA A 326 -13.58 5.76 23.48
N GLN A 327 -12.87 6.79 23.02
CA GLN A 327 -12.85 8.09 23.69
C GLN A 327 -14.22 8.76 23.75
N ILE A 328 -15.03 8.64 22.69
CA ILE A 328 -16.42 9.13 22.70
C ILE A 328 -17.25 8.33 23.70
N PHE A 329 -17.11 7.01 23.73
CA PHE A 329 -17.83 6.14 24.66
C PHE A 329 -17.49 6.45 26.12
N ASP A 330 -16.20 6.62 26.44
CA ASP A 330 -15.73 6.98 27.78
C ASP A 330 -16.13 8.41 28.17
N LYS A 331 -16.15 9.34 27.22
CA LYS A 331 -16.66 10.70 27.43
C LYS A 331 -18.18 10.72 27.65
N ARG A 332 -18.96 9.85 27.00
CA ARG A 332 -20.42 9.73 27.24
C ARG A 332 -20.75 9.23 28.65
N LYS A 333 -19.85 8.45 29.29
CA LYS A 333 -19.99 8.08 30.71
C LYS A 333 -19.74 9.24 31.68
N ARG A 334 -19.21 10.39 31.20
CA ARG A 334 -19.07 11.64 31.96
C ARG A 334 -20.15 12.62 31.46
N PRO A 335 -21.12 13.06 32.29
CA PRO A 335 -22.23 13.86 31.80
C PRO A 335 -21.78 15.31 31.57
N ASN A 336 -21.23 15.60 30.39
CA ASN A 336 -21.07 16.97 29.91
C ASN A 336 -21.94 17.20 28.67
N SER A 337 -22.79 18.22 28.78
CA SER A 337 -23.97 18.58 27.99
C SER A 337 -23.71 19.11 26.57
N GLN A 338 -22.68 18.63 25.87
CA GLN A 338 -22.33 19.15 24.53
C GLN A 338 -22.08 18.07 23.47
N ILE A 339 -22.95 17.05 23.38
CA ILE A 339 -22.92 16.10 22.25
C ILE A 339 -24.25 16.16 21.49
N LYS A 340 -24.46 17.25 20.74
CA LYS A 340 -25.56 17.39 19.77
C LYS A 340 -25.18 17.03 18.33
N CYS A 341 -23.90 16.83 18.01
CA CYS A 341 -23.44 16.82 16.61
C CYS A 341 -23.22 15.45 15.93
N LEU A 342 -23.58 14.30 16.52
CA LEU A 342 -23.27 13.00 15.90
C LEU A 342 -24.46 12.05 15.81
N ARG A 343 -25.59 12.57 15.30
CA ARG A 343 -26.76 11.79 14.86
C ARG A 343 -26.64 11.27 13.41
N ILE A 344 -25.46 11.31 12.79
CA ILE A 344 -25.31 10.94 11.37
C ILE A 344 -25.19 9.43 11.14
N PHE A 345 -24.92 8.60 12.16
CA PHE A 345 -24.74 7.15 11.96
C PHE A 345 -25.94 6.25 12.34
N VAL A 346 -27.11 6.82 12.64
CA VAL A 346 -28.27 6.01 13.11
C VAL A 346 -29.51 6.11 12.20
N SER A 347 -29.46 6.81 11.07
CA SER A 347 -30.65 6.99 10.21
C SER A 347 -30.81 5.99 9.06
N TYR A 348 -30.06 4.88 9.03
CA TYR A 348 -30.40 3.75 8.16
C TYR A 348 -30.87 2.56 9.01
N GLY A 349 -32.18 2.56 9.26
CA GLY A 349 -33.08 1.41 9.18
C GLY A 349 -32.73 0.13 9.95
N PRO A 350 -33.54 -0.27 10.95
CA PRO A 350 -33.47 -1.58 11.59
C PRO A 350 -34.18 -2.61 10.71
N SER A 351 -33.46 -3.49 10.03
CA SER A 351 -34.05 -4.66 9.38
C SER A 351 -32.97 -5.72 9.16
N TYR A 352 -33.02 -6.74 10.02
CA TYR A 352 -32.41 -8.06 9.84
C TYR A 352 -30.88 -8.14 9.74
N LEU A 353 -30.25 -8.46 10.88
CA LEU A 353 -29.55 -9.72 11.09
C LEU A 353 -28.95 -9.69 12.50
N GLU A 354 -29.67 -10.32 13.45
CA GLU A 354 -29.04 -10.86 14.65
C GLU A 354 -28.00 -11.91 14.20
N LEU A 355 -26.76 -11.49 14.02
CA LEU A 355 -25.63 -12.40 14.05
C LEU A 355 -24.95 -12.23 15.41
N ASN A 356 -25.15 -13.24 16.25
CA ASN A 356 -24.43 -13.46 17.49
C ASN A 356 -22.90 -13.52 17.20
N TRP A 357 -22.22 -12.36 17.22
CA TRP A 357 -20.75 -12.28 17.14
C TRP A 357 -20.10 -12.53 18.51
N GLY A 358 -20.51 -13.61 19.17
CA GLY A 358 -20.07 -13.97 20.52
C GLY A 358 -18.94 -15.00 20.61
N GLN A 359 -18.58 -15.72 19.54
CA GLN A 359 -17.71 -16.90 19.70
C GLN A 359 -16.62 -17.20 18.64
N SER A 360 -16.40 -16.38 17.61
CA SER A 360 -15.44 -16.77 16.53
C SER A 360 -14.28 -15.80 16.23
N ILE A 361 -13.83 -14.97 17.19
CA ILE A 361 -12.61 -14.14 17.00
C ILE A 361 -11.42 -14.67 17.85
N SER A 362 -11.55 -15.82 18.49
CA SER A 362 -10.48 -16.45 19.25
C SER A 362 -9.50 -17.30 18.41
N GLN A 363 -9.71 -17.42 17.09
CA GLN A 363 -8.93 -18.37 16.26
C GLN A 363 -8.19 -17.76 15.05
N ILE A 364 -8.17 -16.43 14.88
CA ILE A 364 -7.41 -15.78 13.78
C ILE A 364 -6.44 -14.72 14.32
N VAL A 365 -5.74 -15.03 15.41
CA VAL A 365 -4.52 -14.31 15.81
C VAL A 365 -3.53 -15.32 16.37
N LEU A 366 -2.72 -15.93 15.49
CA LEU A 366 -1.38 -16.42 15.78
C LEU A 366 -0.49 -16.27 14.54
#